data_AF-X1UNI9-F1
#
_entry.id   AF-X1UNI9-F1
#
_cell.length_a   1.000
_cell.length_b   1.000
_cell.length_c   1.000
_cell.angle_alpha   90.00
_cell.angle_beta   90.00
_cell.angle_gamma   90.00
#
_symmetry.space_group_name_H-M   'P 1'
#
loop_
_entity.id
_entity.type
_entity.pdbx_description
1 polymer ?
#
loop_
_entity_poly.entity_id
_entity_poly.type
_entity_poly.pdbx_seq_one_letter_code
_entity_poly.pdbx_strand_id
1 'polypeptide(L)' 'NKKVALVTGGSRGIGKIIAIALAKEKMNIILTYKVNKDKAFTVVKEIKDKGGYYNTSFFSRIYNEIFINWF' A
#
# COMPACT_ATOMS: atom_id res chain seq x y z
N ASN A 1 9.83 17.69 0.88
CA ASN A 1 9.06 17.05 -0.21
C ASN A 1 9.24 15.54 -0.11
N LYS A 2 8.18 14.74 0.08
CA LYS A 2 8.28 13.28 0.29
C LYS A 2 7.76 12.57 -0.97
N LYS A 3 8.57 11.66 -1.53
CA LYS A 3 8.26 10.97 -2.80
C LYS A 3 7.11 9.99 -2.60
N VAL A 4 6.21 9.91 -3.58
CA VAL A 4 5.06 9.00 -3.60
C VAL A 4 5.32 7.88 -4.62
N ALA A 5 5.03 6.64 -4.24
CA ALA A 5 5.09 5.48 -5.14
C ALA A 5 3.71 4.82 -5.29
N LEU A 6 3.30 4.58 -6.54
CA LEU A 6 2.13 3.77 -6.88
C LEU A 6 2.57 2.34 -7.20
N VAL A 7 2.10 1.38 -6.42
CA VAL A 7 2.41 -0.04 -6.59
C VAL A 7 1.16 -0.80 -7.03
N THR A 8 1.14 -1.24 -8.29
CA THR A 8 0.06 -2.08 -8.79
C THR A 8 0.23 -3.52 -8.31
N GLY A 9 -0.87 -4.15 -7.88
CA GLY A 9 -0.83 -5.53 -7.37
C GLY A 9 -0.07 -5.70 -6.03
N GLY A 10 0.07 -4.63 -5.24
CA GLY A 10 0.83 -4.60 -3.99
C GLY A 10 0.34 -5.54 -2.88
N SER A 11 -0.84 -6.15 -3.00
CA SER A 11 -1.36 -7.12 -2.01
C SER A 11 -0.58 -8.43 -1.88
N ARG A 12 0.28 -8.81 -2.84
CA ARG A 12 0.97 -10.11 -2.84
C ARG A 12 2.22 -10.13 -3.71
N GLY A 13 3.00 -11.21 -3.59
CA GLY A 13 4.13 -11.52 -4.47
C GLY A 13 5.15 -10.39 -4.55
N ILE A 14 5.62 -10.12 -5.77
CA ILE A 14 6.63 -9.07 -6.04
C ILE A 14 6.11 -7.69 -5.65
N GLY A 15 4.85 -7.37 -5.95
CA GLY A 15 4.26 -6.07 -5.60
C GLY A 15 4.30 -5.78 -4.09
N LYS A 16 4.01 -6.79 -3.26
CA LYS A 16 4.14 -6.69 -1.80
C LYS A 16 5.58 -6.37 -1.39
N ILE A 17 6.55 -7.11 -1.92
CA ILE A 17 7.97 -6.95 -1.56
C ILE A 17 8.45 -5.55 -1.92
N ILE A 18 8.10 -5.06 -3.11
CA ILE A 18 8.43 -3.70 -3.57
C ILE A 18 7.79 -2.65 -2.66
N ALA A 19 6.50 -2.78 -2.34
CA ALA A 19 5.80 -1.83 -1.48
C ALA A 19 6.46 -1.71 -0.10
N ILE A 20 6.88 -2.84 0.49
CA ILE A 20 7.59 -2.85 1.78
C ILE A 20 8.99 -2.25 1.65
N ALA A 21 9.72 -2.53 0.58
CA ALA A 21 11.04 -1.96 0.36
C ALA A 21 10.97 -0.43 0.24
N LEU A 22 10.03 0.10 -0.54
CA LEU A 22 9.82 1.55 -0.69
C LEU A 22 9.35 2.21 0.61
N ALA A 23 8.57 1.51 1.43
CA ALA A 23 8.18 1.99 2.75
C ALA A 23 9.38 2.16 3.71
N LYS A 24 10.35 1.24 3.67
CA LYS A 24 11.61 1.35 4.45
C LYS A 24 12.43 2.57 4.04
N GLU A 25 12.37 2.95 2.77
CA GLU A 25 12.96 4.19 2.24
C GLU A 25 12.14 5.45 2.59
N LYS A 26 11.16 5.34 3.49
CA LYS A 26 10.32 6.44 3.99
C LYS A 26 9.53 7.16 2.89
N MET A 27 9.11 6.43 1.86
CA MET A 27 8.23 6.93 0.80
C MET A 27 6.75 6.75 1.14
N ASN A 28 5.88 7.60 0.58
CA ASN A 28 4.44 7.42 0.67
C ASN A 28 4.03 6.34 -0.33
N ILE A 29 3.29 5.35 0.11
CA ILE A 29 2.89 4.23 -0.75
C ILE A 29 1.40 4.28 -1.03
N ILE A 30 1.04 4.17 -2.30
CA ILE A 30 -0.31 3.87 -2.78
C ILE A 30 -0.22 2.47 -3.37
N LEU A 31 -1.09 1.55 -2.96
CA LEU A 31 -1.09 0.20 -3.53
C LEU A 31 -2.47 -0.22 -4.04
N THR A 32 -2.45 -1.06 -5.07
CA THR A 32 -3.67 -1.64 -5.65
C THR A 32 -3.73 -3.15 -5.43
N TYR A 33 -4.95 -3.68 -5.41
CA TYR A 33 -5.20 -5.11 -5.32
C TYR A 33 -6.40 -5.51 -6.19
N LYS A 34 -6.46 -6.79 -6.57
CA LYS A 34 -7.49 -7.30 -7.48
C LYS A 34 -8.66 -7.97 -6.75
N VAL A 35 -8.36 -8.94 -5.88
CA VAL A 35 -9.38 -9.89 -5.38
C VAL A 35 -9.42 -10.01 -3.86
N ASN A 36 -8.32 -9.73 -3.16
CA ASN A 36 -8.20 -10.05 -1.74
C ASN A 36 -7.84 -8.79 -0.95
N LYS A 37 -8.88 -8.17 -0.39
CA LYS A 37 -8.81 -6.95 0.44
C LYS A 37 -8.03 -7.19 1.73
N ASP A 38 -8.21 -8.34 2.37
CA ASP A 38 -7.55 -8.69 3.64
C ASP A 38 -6.03 -8.82 3.48
N LYS A 39 -5.58 -9.41 2.37
CA LYS A 39 -4.16 -9.44 2.01
C LYS A 39 -3.61 -8.03 1.81
N ALA A 40 -4.36 -7.15 1.14
CA ALA A 40 -3.96 -5.76 0.99
C ALA A 40 -3.83 -5.04 2.34
N PHE A 41 -4.79 -5.22 3.25
CA PHE A 41 -4.72 -4.66 4.60
C PHE A 41 -3.57 -5.21 5.42
N THR A 42 -3.29 -6.51 5.31
CA THR A 42 -2.13 -7.13 5.97
C THR A 42 -0.83 -6.48 5.51
N VAL A 43 -0.68 -6.21 4.21
CA VAL A 43 0.49 -5.52 3.66
C VAL A 43 0.57 -4.08 4.19
N VAL A 44 -0.54 -3.38 4.29
CA VAL A 44 -0.54 -2.01 4.84
C VAL A 44 -0.21 -1.96 6.31
N LYS A 45 -0.68 -2.92 7.11
CA LYS A 45 -0.24 -3.07 8.50
C LYS A 45 1.27 -3.30 8.58
N GLU A 46 1.80 -4.19 7.75
CA GLU A 46 3.24 -4.47 7.70
C GLU A 46 4.08 -3.24 7.27
N ILE A 47 3.55 -2.41 6.36
CA ILE A 47 4.17 -1.14 5.95
C ILE A 47 4.20 -0.15 7.12
N LYS A 48 3.09 -0.03 7.88
CA LYS A 48 3.01 0.81 9.08
C LYS A 48 4.01 0.39 10.15
N ASP A 49 4.06 -0.90 10.47
CA ASP A 49 4.94 -1.46 11.50
C ASP A 49 6.43 -1.26 11.18
N LYS A 50 6.79 -1.19 9.89
CA LYS A 50 8.19 -1.05 9.42
C LYS A 50 8.66 0.40 9.33
N GLY A 51 7.97 1.35 9.97
CA GLY A 51 8.38 2.75 10.04
C GLY A 51 8.07 3.57 8.79
N GLY A 52 7.29 3.00 7.86
CA GLY A 52 6.60 3.76 6.85
C GLY A 52 5.51 4.57 7.54
N TYR A 53 5.78 5.84 7.85
CA TYR A 53 4.71 6.82 8.00
C TYR A 53 3.85 6.82 6.71
N TYR A 54 2.73 7.52 6.67
CA TYR A 54 1.87 7.83 5.50
C TYR A 54 0.54 7.08 5.40
N ASN A 55 -0.52 7.90 5.40
CA ASN A 55 -1.52 8.08 4.34
C ASN A 55 -1.38 7.07 3.20
N THR A 56 -1.75 5.83 3.48
CA THR A 56 -1.75 4.77 2.49
C THR A 56 -3.09 4.83 1.80
N SER A 57 -3.12 5.38 0.58
CA SER A 57 -4.33 5.37 -0.23
C SER A 57 -4.44 4.02 -0.91
N PHE A 58 -5.58 3.36 -0.76
CA PHE A 58 -5.87 2.12 -1.46
C PHE A 58 -6.66 2.44 -2.73
N PHE A 59 -6.25 1.86 -3.86
CA PHE A 59 -7.04 1.94 -5.09
C PHE A 59 -7.40 0.53 -5.57
N SER A 60 -8.68 0.17 -5.50
CA SER A 60 -9.23 -1.04 -6.13
C SER A 60 -9.94 -0.65 -7.42
N ARG A 61 -9.64 -1.32 -8.53
CA ARG A 61 -10.33 -1.13 -9.82
C ARG A 61 -11.39 -2.20 -10.10
N ILE A 62 -11.80 -2.97 -9.09
CA ILE A 62 -12.85 -4.01 -9.27
C ILE A 62 -14.09 -3.74 -8.40
N TYR A 63 -14.00 -2.85 -7.42
CA TYR A 63 -15.15 -2.26 -6.74
C TYR A 63 -14.85 -0.77 -6.56
N ASN A 64 -15.82 0.10 -6.85
CA ASN A 64 -15.77 1.57 -6.82
C ASN A 64 -15.51 2.15 -5.42
N GLU A 65 -14.46 1.70 -4.72
CA GLU A 65 -14.15 2.17 -3.37
C GLU A 65 -12.67 2.55 -3.25
N ILE A 66 -12.43 3.85 -3.12
CA ILE A 66 -11.15 4.42 -2.73
C ILE A 66 -11.20 4.58 -1.21
N PHE A 67 -10.49 3.70 -0.48
CA PHE A 67 -10.33 3.87 0.95
C PHE A 67 -9.09 4.73 1.19
N ILE A 68 -9.31 5.98 1.60
CA ILE A 68 -8.24 6.85 2.10
C ILE A 68 -8.34 6.85 3.62
N ASN A 69 -7.58 5.98 4.28
CA ASN A 69 -7.47 6.00 5.73
C ASN A 69 -6.38 7.02 6.14
N TRP A 70 -6.84 8.19 6.58
CA TRP A 70 -6.04 9.19 7.29
C TRP A 70 -6.19 8.97 8.79
N PHE A 71 -5.50 7.98 9.35
CA PHE A 71 -5.33 7.83 10.79
C PHE A 71 -3.87 7.47 11.09
#